data_AF-A0A453I110-F1
#
_entry.id   AF-A0A453I110-F1
#
_cell.length_a   1.000
_cell.length_b   1.000
_cell.length_c   1.000
_cell.angle_alpha   90.00
_cell.angle_beta   90.00
_cell.angle_gamma   90.00
#
_symmetry.space_group_name_H-M   'P 1'
#
loop_
_entity.id
_entity.type
_entity.pdbx_description
1 polymer ?
#
loop_
_entity_poly.entity_id
_entity_poly.type
_entity_poly.pdbx_seq_one_letter_code
_entity_poly.pdbx_strand_id
1 'polypeptide(L)'
;EKKSAFCFYCFLFKQPRAENYGIEAFTRNGFKSWKDGPKVFNQHVGKHDSAHNKSRQHYEDFKNQRQNLPHVFDRGSQKQEEEYKARLLIILGIVKFLILQALAFRGHDESTSSMNKGNFKELLDLYLGKRGEVIAHVKVFCLVLHVSFHILHLLLISFACYIMH
;
A
#
# COMPACT_ATOMS: atom_id res chain seq x y z
N GLU A 1 -26.21 -18.47 -20.76
CA GLU A 1 -25.17 -19.01 -19.87
C GLU A 1 -25.78 -19.45 -18.55
N LYS A 2 -25.45 -20.65 -18.03
CA LYS A 2 -25.88 -21.07 -16.69
C LYS A 2 -24.90 -20.49 -15.67
N LYS A 3 -25.35 -19.53 -14.89
CA LYS A 3 -24.57 -18.95 -13.78
C LYS A 3 -24.21 -20.05 -12.78
N SER A 4 -22.94 -20.14 -12.43
CA SER A 4 -22.43 -21.09 -11.42
C SER A 4 -22.47 -20.45 -10.04
N ALA A 5 -22.75 -21.24 -9.01
CA ALA A 5 -22.68 -20.81 -7.62
C ALA A 5 -21.33 -21.17 -6.99
N PHE A 6 -20.79 -20.29 -6.17
CA PHE A 6 -19.58 -20.52 -5.38
C PHE A 6 -19.90 -20.28 -3.90
N CYS A 7 -19.22 -21.00 -3.01
CA CYS A 7 -19.32 -20.74 -1.58
C CYS A 7 -18.22 -19.77 -1.16
N PHE A 8 -18.61 -18.60 -0.66
CA PHE A 8 -17.69 -17.55 -0.24
C PHE A 8 -16.62 -18.04 0.76
N TYR A 9 -17.04 -18.70 1.85
CA TYR A 9 -16.12 -19.18 2.89
C TYR A 9 -15.14 -20.22 2.35
N CYS A 10 -15.64 -21.21 1.61
CA CYS A 10 -14.79 -22.27 1.08
C CYS A 10 -13.87 -21.80 -0.04
N PHE A 11 -14.27 -20.78 -0.80
CA PHE A 11 -13.45 -20.18 -1.85
C PHE A 11 -12.21 -19.49 -1.26
N LEU A 12 -12.39 -18.70 -0.20
CA LEU A 12 -11.31 -17.91 0.40
C LEU A 12 -10.49 -18.67 1.44
N PHE A 13 -11.12 -19.53 2.24
CA PHE A 13 -10.50 -20.23 3.37
C PHE A 13 -10.42 -21.74 3.13
N LYS A 14 -10.06 -22.13 1.90
CA LYS A 14 -9.96 -23.53 1.49
C LYS A 14 -8.96 -24.28 2.38
N GLN A 15 -9.43 -25.33 3.04
CA GLN A 15 -8.59 -26.20 3.87
C GLN A 15 -7.81 -27.18 2.97
N PRO A 16 -6.48 -27.31 3.13
CA PRO A 16 -5.73 -28.36 2.47
C PRO A 16 -6.10 -29.71 3.10
N ARG A 17 -6.67 -30.62 2.32
CA ARG A 17 -6.94 -32.03 2.72
C ARG A 17 -6.36 -32.98 1.67
N ALA A 18 -5.91 -34.15 2.14
CA ALA A 18 -5.35 -35.20 1.29
C ALA A 18 -6.40 -35.83 0.34
N GLU A 19 -7.67 -35.86 0.75
CA GLU A 19 -8.76 -36.42 -0.03
C GLU A 19 -9.58 -35.31 -0.69
N ASN A 20 -9.14 -34.84 -1.85
CA ASN A 20 -9.79 -33.79 -2.65
C ASN A 20 -11.04 -34.28 -3.43
N TYR A 21 -11.72 -35.33 -2.97
CA TYR A 21 -12.90 -35.85 -3.66
C TYR A 21 -14.15 -35.08 -3.21
N GLY A 22 -14.51 -34.02 -3.96
CA GLY A 22 -15.86 -33.42 -3.91
C GLY A 22 -15.99 -31.94 -3.49
N ILE A 23 -14.92 -31.26 -3.09
CA ILE A 23 -15.00 -29.84 -2.61
C ILE A 23 -14.79 -28.83 -3.75
N GLU A 24 -14.44 -29.28 -4.97
CA GLU A 24 -14.17 -28.38 -6.10
C GLU A 24 -15.43 -27.72 -6.68
N ALA A 25 -16.60 -28.32 -6.48
CA ALA A 25 -17.86 -27.79 -7.03
C ALA A 25 -18.19 -26.39 -6.50
N PHE A 26 -17.87 -26.08 -5.25
CA PHE A 26 -18.16 -24.77 -4.64
C PHE A 26 -16.97 -23.81 -4.61
N THR A 27 -15.83 -24.21 -5.17
CA THR A 27 -14.58 -23.45 -5.11
C THR A 27 -13.98 -23.19 -6.49
N ARG A 28 -13.71 -24.23 -7.28
CA ARG A 28 -13.01 -24.11 -8.58
C ARG A 28 -13.98 -24.18 -9.77
N ASN A 29 -14.84 -25.19 -9.80
CA ASN A 29 -15.63 -25.52 -10.99
C ASN A 29 -16.99 -24.81 -11.00
N GLY A 30 -17.46 -24.38 -9.83
CA GLY A 30 -18.75 -23.73 -9.63
C GLY A 30 -19.93 -24.71 -9.72
N PHE A 31 -20.90 -24.54 -8.83
CA PHE A 31 -22.08 -25.40 -8.76
C PHE A 31 -23.11 -24.97 -9.81
N LYS A 32 -23.54 -25.90 -10.66
CA LYS A 32 -24.43 -25.62 -11.81
C LYS A 32 -25.77 -26.38 -11.75
N SER A 33 -25.89 -27.36 -10.85
CA SER A 33 -27.01 -28.29 -10.78
C SER A 33 -28.14 -27.79 -9.87
N TRP A 34 -28.76 -26.68 -10.24
CA TRP A 34 -29.76 -25.98 -9.42
C TRP A 34 -31.00 -26.82 -9.04
N LYS A 35 -31.34 -27.84 -9.83
CA LYS A 35 -32.47 -28.75 -9.56
C LYS A 35 -32.37 -29.45 -8.20
N ASP A 36 -31.15 -29.83 -7.81
CA ASP A 36 -30.85 -30.49 -6.53
C ASP A 36 -30.23 -29.54 -5.50
N GLY A 37 -30.26 -28.23 -5.78
CA GLY A 37 -29.58 -27.18 -5.02
C GLY A 37 -29.79 -27.28 -3.51
N PRO A 38 -31.03 -27.30 -2.99
CA PRO A 38 -31.29 -27.35 -1.55
C PRO A 38 -30.62 -28.56 -0.86
N LYS A 39 -30.69 -29.75 -1.47
CA LYS A 39 -30.10 -30.98 -0.93
C LYS A 39 -28.57 -30.89 -0.93
N VAL A 40 -27.99 -30.44 -2.05
CA VAL A 40 -26.54 -30.32 -2.19
C VAL A 40 -25.97 -29.23 -1.28
N PHE A 41 -26.69 -28.12 -1.08
CA PHE A 41 -26.27 -27.06 -0.15
C PHE A 41 -26.29 -27.55 1.30
N ASN A 42 -27.32 -28.29 1.70
CA ASN A 42 -27.37 -28.88 3.04
C ASN A 42 -26.23 -29.89 3.26
N GLN A 43 -25.90 -30.70 2.25
CA GLN A 43 -24.75 -31.61 2.30
C GLN A 43 -23.41 -30.86 2.33
N HIS A 44 -23.30 -29.76 1.57
CA HIS A 44 -22.11 -28.92 1.54
C HIS A 44 -21.83 -28.25 2.89
N VAL A 45 -22.88 -27.68 3.53
CA VAL A 45 -22.77 -27.14 4.90
C VAL A 45 -22.45 -28.24 5.88
N GLY A 46 -23.10 -29.40 5.76
CA GLY A 46 -22.80 -30.60 6.56
C GLY A 46 -22.93 -30.38 8.07
N LYS A 47 -22.24 -31.23 8.85
CA LYS A 47 -22.19 -31.17 10.32
C LYS A 47 -21.18 -30.11 10.80
N HIS A 48 -21.12 -29.89 12.12
CA HIS A 48 -20.28 -28.88 12.76
C HIS A 48 -18.78 -28.97 12.40
N ASP A 49 -18.27 -30.15 12.10
CA ASP A 49 -16.87 -30.43 11.74
C ASP A 49 -16.60 -30.44 10.22
N SER A 50 -17.61 -30.10 9.41
CA SER A 50 -17.52 -30.07 7.96
C SER A 50 -16.43 -29.10 7.48
N ALA A 51 -15.98 -29.30 6.24
CA ALA A 51 -15.03 -28.38 5.62
C ALA A 51 -15.60 -26.95 5.52
N HIS A 52 -16.90 -26.82 5.24
CA HIS A 52 -17.57 -25.52 5.18
C HIS A 52 -17.52 -24.80 6.54
N ASN A 53 -17.90 -25.48 7.62
CA ASN A 53 -17.94 -24.87 8.95
C ASN A 53 -16.53 -24.53 9.46
N LYS A 54 -15.51 -25.31 9.11
CA LYS A 54 -14.10 -24.95 9.35
C LYS A 54 -13.71 -23.69 8.57
N SER A 55 -13.98 -23.62 7.27
CA SER A 55 -13.73 -22.41 6.47
C SER A 55 -14.50 -21.19 6.99
N ARG A 56 -15.73 -21.37 7.47
CA ARG A 56 -16.52 -20.32 8.11
C ARG A 56 -15.89 -19.87 9.42
N GLN A 57 -15.42 -20.79 10.26
CA GLN A 57 -14.72 -20.44 11.50
C GLN A 57 -13.47 -19.62 11.22
N HIS A 58 -12.65 -20.01 10.24
CA HIS A 58 -11.48 -19.23 9.84
C HIS A 58 -11.83 -17.81 9.35
N TYR A 59 -12.97 -17.66 8.67
CA TYR A 59 -13.47 -16.32 8.32
C TYR A 59 -13.84 -15.52 9.55
N GLU A 60 -14.55 -16.10 10.53
CA GLU A 60 -14.90 -15.39 11.76
C GLU A 60 -13.65 -15.03 12.57
N ASP A 61 -12.66 -15.93 12.66
CA ASP A 61 -11.38 -15.67 13.32
C ASP A 61 -10.63 -14.54 12.62
N PHE A 62 -10.58 -14.54 11.29
CA PHE A 62 -9.98 -13.47 10.49
C PHE A 62 -10.71 -12.13 10.68
N LYS A 63 -12.05 -12.15 10.70
CA LYS A 63 -12.88 -10.96 10.95
C LYS A 63 -12.67 -10.42 12.35
N ASN A 64 -12.63 -11.30 13.36
CA ASN A 64 -12.36 -10.96 14.74
C ASN A 64 -10.93 -10.41 14.89
N GLN A 65 -9.92 -10.99 14.23
CA GLN A 65 -8.56 -10.44 14.23
C GLN A 65 -8.53 -9.05 13.60
N ARG A 66 -9.26 -8.82 12.51
CA ARG A 66 -9.40 -7.49 11.89
C ARG A 66 -10.07 -6.48 12.83
N GLN A 67 -11.07 -6.91 13.60
CA GLN A 67 -11.72 -6.09 14.62
C GLN A 67 -10.85 -5.88 15.87
N ASN A 68 -9.87 -6.75 16.10
CA ASN A 68 -8.82 -6.61 17.11
C ASN A 68 -7.57 -5.85 16.59
N LEU A 69 -7.49 -5.50 15.30
CA LEU A 69 -6.41 -4.64 14.79
C LEU A 69 -6.30 -3.32 15.57
N PRO A 70 -7.41 -2.62 15.92
CA PRO A 70 -7.33 -1.46 16.80
C PRO A 70 -6.59 -1.78 18.11
N HIS A 71 -6.84 -2.92 18.75
CA HIS A 71 -6.21 -3.34 20.01
C HIS A 71 -4.72 -3.72 19.86
N VAL A 72 -4.31 -4.30 18.72
CA VAL A 72 -2.90 -4.62 18.46
C VAL A 72 -2.11 -3.36 18.06
N PHE A 73 -2.74 -2.40 17.39
CA PHE A 73 -2.18 -1.07 17.13
C PHE A 73 -2.18 -0.18 18.39
N ASP A 74 -3.09 -0.38 19.35
CA ASP A 74 -3.15 0.32 20.64
C ASP A 74 -1.98 0.02 21.59
N ARG A 75 -1.15 -0.97 21.24
CA ARG A 75 0.13 -1.23 21.95
C ARG A 75 1.29 -0.43 21.39
N GLY A 76 1.06 0.38 20.36
CA GLY A 76 1.96 1.49 20.07
C GLY A 76 1.52 2.67 20.92
N SER A 77 2.32 3.03 21.92
CA SER A 77 2.04 4.24 22.71
C SER A 77 1.78 5.40 21.74
N GLN A 78 0.89 6.33 22.07
CA GLN A 78 0.57 7.51 21.26
C GLN A 78 1.81 8.15 20.57
N LYS A 79 2.95 8.13 21.27
CA LYS A 79 4.26 8.51 20.76
C LYS A 79 4.71 7.76 19.50
N GLN A 80 4.53 6.45 19.41
CA GLN A 80 4.85 5.65 18.21
C GLN A 80 3.96 6.00 17.02
N GLU A 81 2.69 6.31 17.26
CA GLU A 81 1.77 6.76 16.22
C GLU A 81 2.18 8.15 15.70
N GLU A 82 2.52 9.07 16.59
CA GLU A 82 3.03 10.40 16.25
C GLU A 82 4.36 10.30 15.47
N GLU A 83 5.28 9.45 15.91
CA GLU A 83 6.54 9.18 15.20
C GLU A 83 6.30 8.58 13.80
N TYR A 84 5.34 7.67 13.67
CA TYR A 84 4.98 7.07 12.38
C TYR A 84 4.40 8.13 11.44
N LYS A 85 3.46 8.95 11.91
CA LYS A 85 2.88 10.06 11.14
C LYS A 85 3.96 11.05 10.71
N ALA A 86 4.90 11.40 11.58
CA ALA A 86 6.01 12.29 11.26
C ALA A 86 6.90 11.72 10.13
N ARG A 87 7.27 10.43 10.21
CA ARG A 87 8.06 9.76 9.16
C ARG A 87 7.31 9.74 7.83
N LEU A 88 6.01 9.46 7.85
CA LEU A 88 5.17 9.43 6.66
C LEU A 88 5.10 10.81 5.97
N LEU A 89 4.93 11.88 6.74
CA LEU A 89 4.88 13.25 6.21
C LEU A 89 6.21 13.66 5.56
N ILE A 90 7.35 13.29 6.13
CA ILE A 90 8.67 13.54 5.54
C ILE A 90 8.78 12.85 4.18
N ILE A 91 8.46 11.54 4.12
CA ILE A 91 8.53 10.77 2.87
C ILE A 91 7.61 11.39 1.81
N LEU A 92 6.37 11.72 2.17
CA LEU A 92 5.43 12.38 1.26
C LEU A 92 5.95 13.73 0.76
N GLY A 93 6.60 14.51 1.63
CA GLY A 93 7.25 15.77 1.26
C GLY A 93 8.36 15.59 0.23
N ILE A 94 9.25 14.61 0.46
CA ILE A 94 10.34 14.28 -0.48
C ILE A 94 9.77 13.81 -1.82
N VAL A 95 8.81 12.88 -1.81
CA VAL A 95 8.18 12.37 -3.03
C VAL A 95 7.53 13.49 -3.82
N LYS A 96 6.76 14.36 -3.16
CA LYS A 96 6.12 15.52 -3.79
C LYS A 96 7.15 16.46 -4.41
N PHE A 97 8.23 16.76 -3.70
CA PHE A 97 9.32 17.61 -4.20
C PHE A 97 9.95 17.03 -5.47
N LEU A 98 10.31 15.75 -5.45
CA LEU A 98 10.94 15.08 -6.60
C LEU A 98 10.03 15.07 -7.82
N ILE A 99 8.73 14.80 -7.64
CA ILE A 99 7.75 14.83 -8.73
C ILE A 99 7.63 16.24 -9.31
N LEU A 100 7.47 17.26 -8.45
CA LEU A 100 7.28 18.64 -8.90
C LEU A 100 8.50 19.21 -9.65
N GLN A 101 9.69 18.72 -9.33
CA GLN A 101 10.93 19.12 -10.00
C GLN A 101 11.33 18.16 -11.15
N ALA A 102 10.51 17.14 -11.44
CA ALA A 102 10.81 16.08 -12.40
C ALA A 102 12.20 15.42 -12.18
N LEU A 103 12.60 15.28 -10.91
CA LEU A 103 13.88 14.68 -10.55
C LEU A 103 13.76 13.15 -10.44
N ALA A 104 14.82 12.47 -10.87
CA ALA A 104 14.93 11.02 -10.66
C ALA A 104 14.94 10.70 -9.17
N PHE A 105 14.19 9.69 -8.76
CA PHE A 105 14.16 9.24 -7.37
C PHE A 105 15.44 8.51 -6.97
N ARG A 106 15.98 7.71 -7.89
CA ARG A 106 17.09 6.80 -7.67
C ARG A 106 18.37 7.30 -8.30
N GLY A 107 19.49 6.94 -7.68
CA GLY A 107 20.81 7.12 -8.24
C GLY A 107 21.22 5.92 -9.09
N HIS A 108 22.35 6.04 -9.78
CA HIS A 108 22.95 4.91 -10.50
C HIS A 108 23.50 3.86 -9.52
N ASP A 109 24.02 4.31 -8.37
CA ASP A 109 24.53 3.48 -7.30
C ASP A 109 23.96 3.94 -5.95
N GLU A 110 23.13 3.11 -5.32
CA GLU A 110 22.54 3.37 -4.00
C GLU A 110 23.36 2.75 -2.85
N SER A 111 24.58 2.24 -3.13
CA SER A 111 25.48 1.69 -2.11
C SER A 111 25.83 2.73 -1.03
N THR A 112 26.14 2.27 0.18
CA THR A 112 26.51 3.18 1.28
C THR A 112 27.82 3.92 1.04
N SER A 113 28.70 3.39 0.18
CA SER A 113 29.95 3.99 -0.25
C SER A 113 29.80 4.98 -1.40
N SER A 114 28.62 5.07 -2.03
CA SER A 114 28.36 6.01 -3.11
C SER A 114 28.31 7.44 -2.59
N MET A 115 28.96 8.36 -3.31
CA MET A 115 28.87 9.80 -3.05
C MET A 115 27.52 10.39 -3.46
N ASN A 116 26.75 9.70 -4.31
CA ASN A 116 25.41 10.10 -4.72
C ASN A 116 24.51 8.87 -4.78
N LYS A 117 23.80 8.62 -3.68
CA LYS A 117 22.89 7.49 -3.52
C LYS A 117 21.53 7.68 -4.17
N GLY A 118 21.34 8.78 -4.91
CA GLY A 118 20.06 9.16 -5.48
C GLY A 118 19.29 10.16 -4.62
N ASN A 119 18.53 11.03 -5.30
CA ASN A 119 17.90 12.19 -4.68
C ASN A 119 16.97 11.82 -3.52
N PHE A 120 16.22 10.72 -3.62
CA PHE A 120 15.34 10.30 -2.53
C PHE A 120 16.13 9.93 -1.27
N LYS A 121 17.19 9.13 -1.42
CA LYS A 121 17.98 8.62 -0.30
C LYS A 121 18.81 9.71 0.34
N GLU A 122 19.42 10.59 -0.47
CA GLU A 122 20.16 11.76 0.05
C GLU A 122 19.23 12.74 0.79
N LEU A 123 18.04 13.02 0.25
CA LEU A 123 17.07 13.88 0.95
C LEU A 123 16.57 13.21 2.23
N LEU A 124 16.28 11.91 2.20
CA LEU A 124 15.85 11.17 3.39
C LEU A 124 16.94 11.18 4.47
N ASP A 125 18.19 10.92 4.10
CA ASP A 125 19.34 10.97 5.00
C ASP A 125 19.53 12.38 5.58
N LEU A 126 19.32 13.43 4.77
CA LEU A 126 19.33 14.82 5.22
C LEU A 126 18.25 15.09 6.29
N TYR A 127 17.04 14.57 6.12
CA TYR A 127 15.96 14.74 7.11
C TYR A 127 16.21 13.91 8.37
N LEU A 128 16.76 12.69 8.24
CA LEU A 128 17.05 11.80 9.37
C LEU A 128 18.27 12.24 10.19
N GLY A 129 19.29 12.80 9.54
CA GLY A 129 20.52 13.30 10.17
C GLY A 129 20.33 14.59 10.96
N LYS A 130 19.25 15.35 10.72
CA LYS A 130 19.00 16.66 11.34
C LYS A 130 17.98 16.67 12.48
N ARG A 131 17.92 15.60 13.30
CA ARG A 131 17.13 15.54 14.55
C ARG A 131 17.55 16.56 15.65
N GLY A 132 18.14 17.69 15.28
CA GLY A 132 18.50 18.81 16.16
C GLY A 132 17.91 20.18 15.78
N GLU A 133 17.74 20.55 14.50
CA GLU A 133 17.56 22.00 14.19
C GLU A 133 16.79 22.40 12.90
N VAL A 134 16.18 21.49 12.14
CA VAL A 134 15.77 21.83 10.75
C VAL A 134 14.28 21.62 10.48
N ILE A 135 13.45 22.33 11.23
CA ILE A 135 12.09 22.68 10.80
C ILE A 135 12.04 24.13 10.27
N ALA A 136 13.04 24.97 10.56
CA ALA A 136 13.10 26.37 10.12
C ALA A 136 13.51 26.56 8.64
N HIS A 137 14.32 25.67 8.05
CA HIS A 137 14.87 25.90 6.71
C HIS A 137 13.93 25.55 5.54
N VAL A 138 12.87 24.77 5.75
CA VAL A 138 11.96 24.39 4.65
C VAL A 138 11.16 25.60 4.16
N LYS A 139 10.84 26.57 5.05
CA LYS A 139 10.24 27.85 4.63
C LYS A 139 11.21 28.71 3.81
N VAL A 140 12.49 28.74 4.18
CA VAL A 140 13.52 29.54 3.48
C VAL A 140 13.86 28.95 2.11
N PHE A 141 13.97 27.63 2.00
CA PHE A 141 14.35 26.98 0.74
C PHE A 141 13.24 27.07 -0.33
N CYS A 142 11.96 27.03 0.08
CA CYS A 142 10.83 27.21 -0.83
C CYS A 142 10.77 28.63 -1.41
N LEU A 143 11.08 29.66 -0.60
CA LEU A 143 11.15 31.05 -1.06
C LEU A 143 12.31 31.30 -2.03
N VAL A 144 13.49 30.71 -1.78
CA VAL A 144 14.66 30.89 -2.66
C VAL A 144 14.47 30.19 -4.01
N LEU A 145 13.84 29.01 -4.05
CA LEU A 145 13.58 28.31 -5.31
C LEU A 145 12.49 28.97 -6.16
N HIS A 146 11.46 29.54 -5.54
CA HIS A 146 10.39 30.23 -6.28
C HIS A 146 10.92 31.49 -6.99
N VAL A 147 11.85 32.23 -6.36
CA VAL A 147 12.50 33.40 -6.97
C VAL A 147 13.43 32.97 -8.11
N SER A 148 14.20 31.90 -7.94
CA SER A 148 15.14 31.42 -8.98
C SER A 148 14.44 30.88 -10.22
N PHE A 149 13.31 30.17 -10.06
CA PHE A 149 12.55 29.65 -11.21
C PHE A 149 11.87 30.77 -12.00
N HIS A 150 11.39 31.82 -11.32
CA HIS A 150 10.79 32.96 -11.99
C HIS A 150 11.81 33.80 -12.76
N ILE A 151 13.02 33.97 -12.21
CA ILE A 151 14.12 34.68 -12.88
C ILE A 151 14.63 33.90 -14.08
N LEU A 152 14.79 32.57 -13.98
CA LEU A 152 15.24 31.75 -15.10
C LEU A 152 14.20 31.70 -16.24
N HIS A 153 12.92 31.65 -15.91
CA HIS A 153 11.85 31.71 -16.89
C HIS A 153 11.76 33.08 -17.58
N LEU A 154 11.93 34.18 -16.83
CA LEU A 154 11.97 35.54 -17.40
C LEU A 154 13.21 35.76 -18.29
N LEU A 155 14.37 35.21 -17.91
CA LEU A 155 15.58 35.26 -18.72
C LEU A 155 15.42 34.44 -20.01
N LEU A 156 14.81 33.25 -19.95
CA LEU A 156 14.53 32.43 -21.12
C LEU A 156 13.53 33.10 -22.08
N ILE A 157 12.48 33.75 -21.56
CA ILE A 157 11.54 34.52 -22.39
C ILE A 157 12.25 35.72 -23.04
N SER A 158 13.05 36.46 -22.28
CA SER A 158 13.79 37.61 -22.80
C SER A 158 14.79 37.20 -23.88
N PHE A 159 15.51 36.09 -23.69
CA PHE A 159 16.44 35.54 -24.67
C PHE A 159 15.73 35.03 -25.93
N ALA A 160 14.56 34.40 -25.77
CA ALA A 160 13.73 33.98 -26.90
C ALA A 160 13.20 35.17 -27.70
N CYS A 161 12.78 36.26 -27.04
CA CYS A 161 12.36 37.48 -27.72
C CYS A 161 13.53 38.18 -28.43
N TYR A 162 14.75 38.14 -27.87
CA TYR A 162 15.95 38.72 -28.48
C TYR A 162 16.40 37.98 -29.75
N ILE A 163 16.24 36.65 -29.81
CA ILE A 163 16.59 35.85 -31.00
C ILE A 163 15.54 35.99 -32.12
N MET A 164 14.31 36.39 -31.77
CA MET A 164 13.20 36.52 -32.72
C MET A 164 13.09 37.93 -33.35
N HIS A 165 14.06 38.81 -33.11
CA HIS A 165 14.14 40.15 -33.67
C HIS A 165 15.49 40.37 -34.36
#